data_AF-A0A4R4X9Y0-F1
#
_entry.id   AF-A0A4R4X9Y0-F1
#
_cell.length_a   1.000
_cell.length_b   1.000
_cell.length_c   1.000
_cell.angle_alpha   90.00
_cell.angle_beta   90.00
_cell.angle_gamma   90.00
#
_symmetry.space_group_name_H-M   'P 1'
#
loop_
_entity.id
_entity.type
_entity.pdbx_description
1 polymer ?
#
loop_
_entity_poly.entity_id
_entity_poly.type
_entity_poly.pdbx_seq_one_letter_code
_entity_poly.pdbx_strand_id
1 'polypeptide(L)'
;MDIPEEPPTADPGEPKASRLTTIVLIVSLVLVVLVAGVAGTVAVLMTRNPDAPLFGGTPPQRLAVPVHFAPVRETKPAPCPGDPAVLDEEQTTCYLLEDGVTVSAVQRVEPVREKDGTYSVRIAVASGFKERLVQLIDELAPEQQQVAVVLAPEDPQQPKTVLVAPVVTQPMDGDSLSIAGFTQQDAEALTTRLLGTTPTSSPS
;
A
#
# COMPACT_ATOMS: atom_id res chain seq x y z
N MET A 1 -51.32 -23.61 -84.57
CA MET A 1 -50.42 -22.82 -83.71
C MET A 1 -51.28 -22.27 -82.61
N ASP A 2 -50.94 -22.55 -81.35
CA ASP A 2 -51.03 -21.63 -80.21
C ASP A 2 -50.54 -22.41 -78.98
N ILE A 3 -49.27 -22.18 -78.64
CA ILE A 3 -48.57 -22.77 -77.49
C ILE A 3 -48.82 -21.81 -76.31
N PRO A 4 -49.40 -22.25 -75.18
CA PRO A 4 -49.52 -21.40 -74.02
C PRO A 4 -48.13 -21.12 -73.43
N GLU A 5 -47.74 -19.85 -73.37
CA GLU A 5 -46.51 -19.38 -72.74
C GLU A 5 -46.50 -19.68 -71.22
N GLU A 6 -45.45 -20.37 -70.76
CA GLU A 6 -45.13 -20.56 -69.35
C GLU A 6 -44.74 -19.23 -68.67
N PRO A 7 -45.19 -18.98 -67.42
CA PRO A 7 -44.78 -17.77 -66.69
C PRO A 7 -43.29 -17.87 -66.30
N PRO A 8 -42.56 -16.73 -66.29
CA PRO A 8 -41.12 -16.72 -66.10
C PRO A 8 -40.72 -17.14 -64.68
N THR A 9 -39.67 -17.96 -64.59
CA THR A 9 -39.00 -18.36 -63.36
C THR A 9 -38.52 -17.13 -62.59
N ALA A 10 -38.98 -16.96 -61.35
CA ALA A 10 -38.52 -15.88 -60.47
C ALA A 10 -37.03 -16.10 -60.10
N ASP A 11 -36.19 -15.14 -60.48
CA ASP A 11 -34.78 -15.08 -60.10
C ASP A 11 -34.65 -14.89 -58.58
N PRO A 12 -33.93 -15.77 -57.84
CA PRO A 12 -33.78 -15.63 -56.40
C PRO A 12 -32.88 -14.43 -56.10
N GLY A 13 -33.49 -13.29 -55.74
CA GLY A 13 -32.77 -12.07 -55.39
C GLY A 13 -31.70 -12.31 -54.32
N GLU A 14 -30.52 -11.72 -54.52
CA GLU A 14 -29.36 -11.82 -53.63
C GLU A 14 -29.75 -11.57 -52.16
N PRO A 15 -29.23 -12.37 -51.21
CA PRO A 15 -29.58 -12.22 -49.81
C PRO A 15 -29.02 -10.89 -49.27
N LYS A 16 -29.88 -9.87 -49.23
CA LYS A 16 -29.57 -8.61 -48.55
C LYS A 16 -29.55 -8.88 -47.05
N ALA A 17 -28.35 -9.01 -46.48
CA ALA A 17 -28.16 -8.98 -45.04
C ALA A 17 -28.89 -7.74 -44.49
N SER A 18 -29.88 -7.97 -43.63
CA SER A 18 -30.70 -6.89 -43.06
C SER A 18 -29.78 -5.87 -42.41
N ARG A 19 -29.96 -4.58 -42.73
CA ARG A 19 -29.14 -3.46 -42.22
C ARG A 19 -29.02 -3.49 -40.70
N LEU A 20 -30.04 -4.02 -40.00
CA LEU A 20 -30.03 -4.24 -38.56
C LEU A 20 -28.91 -5.20 -38.11
N THR A 21 -28.72 -6.31 -38.83
CA THR A 21 -27.67 -7.29 -38.55
C THR A 21 -26.29 -6.66 -38.71
N THR A 22 -26.09 -5.87 -39.75
CA THR A 22 -24.84 -5.14 -39.99
C THR A 22 -24.56 -4.14 -38.88
N ILE A 23 -25.57 -3.38 -38.43
CA ILE A 23 -25.43 -2.42 -37.32
C ILE A 23 -25.06 -3.15 -36.03
N VAL A 24 -25.74 -4.25 -35.69
CA VAL A 24 -25.46 -5.03 -34.47
C VAL A 24 -24.04 -5.59 -34.50
N LEU A 25 -23.58 -6.10 -35.65
CA LEU A 25 -22.21 -6.59 -35.81
C LEU A 25 -21.18 -5.47 -35.61
N ILE A 26 -21.41 -4.29 -36.18
CA ILE A 26 -20.50 -3.14 -36.01
C ILE A 26 -20.47 -2.69 -34.54
N VAL A 27 -21.62 -2.55 -33.89
CA VAL A 27 -21.69 -2.15 -32.48
C VAL A 27 -21.00 -3.19 -31.59
N SER A 28 -21.23 -4.46 -31.86
CA SER A 28 -20.58 -5.56 -31.12
C SER A 28 -19.07 -5.53 -31.29
N LEU A 29 -18.59 -5.31 -32.52
CA LEU A 29 -17.16 -5.18 -32.82
C LEU A 29 -16.55 -3.99 -32.05
N VAL A 30 -17.18 -2.83 -32.10
CA VAL A 30 -16.71 -1.62 -31.39
C VAL A 30 -16.65 -1.88 -29.88
N LEU A 31 -17.67 -2.52 -29.32
CA LEU A 31 -17.73 -2.82 -27.89
C LEU A 31 -16.60 -3.78 -27.48
N VAL A 32 -16.32 -4.81 -28.28
CA VAL A 32 -15.20 -5.73 -28.03
C VAL A 32 -13.85 -5.00 -28.09
N VAL A 33 -13.63 -4.13 -29.08
CA VAL A 33 -12.39 -3.35 -29.19
C VAL A 33 -12.22 -2.41 -28.00
N LEU A 34 -13.29 -1.76 -27.53
CA LEU A 34 -13.25 -0.91 -26.35
C LEU A 34 -12.90 -1.70 -25.09
N VAL A 35 -13.58 -2.83 -24.86
CA VAL A 35 -13.31 -3.67 -23.68
C VAL A 35 -11.89 -4.22 -23.70
N ALA A 36 -11.42 -4.72 -24.85
CA ALA A 36 -10.05 -5.22 -25.01
C ALA A 36 -9.00 -4.11 -24.84
N GLY A 37 -9.26 -2.92 -25.38
CA GLY A 37 -8.39 -1.75 -25.22
C GLY A 37 -8.25 -1.33 -23.75
N VAL A 38 -9.37 -1.24 -23.03
CA VAL A 38 -9.38 -0.92 -21.59
C VAL A 38 -8.70 -2.01 -20.76
N ALA A 39 -8.97 -3.29 -21.05
CA ALA A 39 -8.30 -4.38 -20.35
C ALA A 39 -6.78 -4.37 -20.55
N GLY A 40 -6.33 -4.05 -21.77
CA GLY A 40 -4.91 -3.90 -22.09
C GLY A 40 -4.22 -2.77 -21.31
N THR A 41 -4.86 -1.60 -21.22
CA THR A 41 -4.31 -0.47 -20.45
C THR A 41 -4.29 -0.75 -18.95
N VAL A 42 -5.31 -1.44 -18.41
CA VAL A 42 -5.34 -1.88 -17.00
C VAL A 42 -4.21 -2.87 -16.70
N ALA A 43 -3.94 -3.83 -17.59
CA ALA A 43 -2.83 -4.77 -17.43
C ALA A 43 -1.45 -4.07 -17.42
N VAL A 44 -1.26 -3.08 -18.30
CA VAL A 44 -0.03 -2.27 -18.31
C VAL A 44 0.09 -1.41 -17.04
N LEU A 45 -1.01 -0.86 -16.53
CA LEU A 45 -1.03 -0.12 -15.27
C LEU A 45 -0.69 -1.02 -14.08
N MET A 46 -1.29 -2.21 -13.99
CA MET A 46 -1.01 -3.19 -12.94
C MET A 46 0.47 -3.62 -12.93
N THR A 47 1.11 -3.73 -14.10
CA THR A 47 2.53 -4.12 -14.18
C THR A 47 3.49 -2.98 -13.87
N ARG A 48 3.15 -1.73 -14.21
CA ARG A 48 3.99 -0.56 -13.91
C ARG A 48 3.83 -0.01 -12.50
N ASN A 49 2.63 -0.12 -11.92
CA ASN A 49 2.34 0.42 -10.61
C ASN A 49 1.32 -0.48 -9.88
N PRO A 50 1.77 -1.61 -9.31
CA PRO A 50 0.88 -2.58 -8.66
C PRO A 50 0.12 -1.98 -7.46
N ASP A 51 0.63 -0.88 -6.91
CA ASP A 51 0.05 -0.17 -5.76
C ASP A 51 -0.90 0.97 -6.17
N ALA A 52 -1.11 1.23 -7.47
CA ALA A 52 -2.03 2.25 -7.94
C ALA A 52 -3.49 1.77 -7.80
N PRO A 53 -4.34 2.46 -7.03
CA PRO A 53 -5.74 2.08 -6.91
C PRO A 53 -6.46 2.28 -8.24
N LEU A 54 -7.01 1.19 -8.79
CA LEU A 54 -7.78 1.20 -10.05
C LEU A 54 -9.03 2.11 -10.02
N PHE A 55 -9.48 2.48 -8.82
CA PHE A 55 -10.72 3.23 -8.57
C PHE A 55 -10.50 4.52 -7.77
N GLY A 56 -9.48 5.32 -8.12
CA GLY A 56 -9.41 6.74 -7.71
C GLY A 56 -9.10 7.01 -6.23
N GLY A 57 -8.44 6.07 -5.53
CA GLY A 57 -7.89 6.32 -4.20
C GLY A 57 -6.60 7.13 -4.26
N THR A 58 -6.23 7.79 -3.16
CA THR A 58 -4.89 8.36 -3.01
C THR A 58 -3.87 7.21 -3.03
N PRO A 59 -2.89 7.22 -3.95
CA PRO A 59 -1.88 6.17 -3.97
C PRO A 59 -1.09 6.19 -2.66
N PRO A 60 -0.67 5.01 -2.14
CA PRO A 60 0.15 4.97 -0.94
C PRO A 60 1.48 5.69 -1.19
N GLN A 61 1.89 6.50 -0.22
CA GLN A 61 3.16 7.19 -0.21
C GLN A 61 4.25 6.25 0.28
N ARG A 62 5.35 6.11 -0.47
CA ARG A 62 6.52 5.38 0.01
C ARG A 62 7.23 6.16 1.12
N LEU A 63 7.65 5.43 2.14
CA LEU A 63 8.51 5.96 3.19
C LEU A 63 9.94 6.06 2.66
N ALA A 64 10.61 7.18 2.93
CA ALA A 64 12.04 7.32 2.69
C ALA A 64 12.85 6.41 3.63
N VAL A 65 12.35 6.22 4.85
CA VAL A 65 12.90 5.28 5.82
C VAL A 65 11.80 4.29 6.19
N PRO A 66 11.87 3.03 5.72
CA PRO A 66 10.93 1.98 6.10
C PRO A 66 10.88 1.80 7.62
N VAL A 67 9.68 1.49 8.12
CA VAL A 67 9.45 1.19 9.53
C VAL A 67 9.26 -0.31 9.69
N HIS A 68 10.09 -0.92 10.53
CA HIS A 68 10.01 -2.34 10.85
C HIS A 68 9.42 -2.50 12.26
N PHE A 69 8.32 -3.24 12.34
CA PHE A 69 7.64 -3.58 13.58
C PHE A 69 8.04 -5.01 13.95
N ALA A 70 8.69 -5.19 15.10
CA ALA A 70 9.17 -6.50 15.52
C ALA A 70 8.86 -6.77 17.00
N PRO A 71 8.47 -8.00 17.37
CA PRO A 71 8.41 -8.39 18.78
C PRO A 71 9.77 -8.24 19.43
N VAL A 72 9.79 -7.72 20.66
CA VAL A 72 11.01 -7.68 21.48
C VAL A 72 11.13 -8.99 22.24
N ARG A 73 12.22 -9.70 22.02
CA ARG A 73 12.55 -10.93 22.76
C ARG A 73 13.24 -10.64 24.08
N GLU A 74 14.19 -9.70 24.06
CA GLU A 74 15.02 -9.36 25.21
C GLU A 74 15.56 -7.94 25.07
N THR A 75 15.75 -7.25 26.20
CA THR A 75 16.43 -5.95 26.27
C THR A 75 17.67 -6.05 27.14
N LYS A 76 18.76 -5.41 26.72
CA LYS A 76 20.04 -5.37 27.45
C LYS A 76 20.59 -3.94 27.45
N PRO A 77 21.29 -3.50 28.50
CA PRO A 77 21.98 -2.21 28.47
C PRO A 77 23.10 -2.22 27.42
N ALA A 78 23.30 -1.09 26.76
CA ALA A 78 24.40 -0.89 25.82
C ALA A 78 25.77 -0.97 26.51
N PRO A 79 26.85 -1.36 25.80
CA PRO A 79 26.92 -1.70 24.37
C PRO A 79 26.39 -3.10 24.02
N CYS A 80 26.12 -3.38 22.74
CA CYS A 80 25.65 -4.69 22.24
C CYS A 80 26.80 -5.53 21.67
N PRO A 81 27.59 -6.27 22.48
CA PRO A 81 28.72 -7.04 21.97
C PRO A 81 28.23 -8.33 21.28
N GLY A 82 28.44 -8.43 19.96
CA GLY A 82 28.36 -9.69 19.21
C GLY A 82 26.95 -10.26 18.96
N ASP A 83 25.92 -9.73 19.61
CA ASP A 83 24.51 -10.10 19.37
C ASP A 83 23.93 -9.27 18.19
N PRO A 84 23.05 -9.84 17.36
CA PRO A 84 22.30 -9.10 16.33
C PRO A 84 21.17 -8.27 16.96
N ALA A 85 21.53 -7.37 17.89
CA ALA A 85 20.62 -6.48 18.57
C ALA A 85 20.60 -5.10 17.90
N VAL A 86 19.44 -4.43 17.94
CA VAL A 86 19.26 -3.07 17.43
C VAL A 86 19.32 -2.10 18.59
N LEU A 87 20.06 -1.00 18.42
CA LEU A 87 20.22 0.03 19.44
C LEU A 87 19.08 1.06 19.36
N ASP A 88 18.69 1.62 20.51
CA ASP A 88 17.80 2.79 20.55
C ASP A 88 18.49 4.07 20.07
N GLU A 89 17.66 5.10 19.78
CA GLU A 89 18.14 6.42 19.38
C GLU A 89 19.04 7.07 20.45
N GLU A 90 18.77 6.79 21.73
CA GLU A 90 19.54 7.30 22.87
C GLU A 90 20.86 6.54 23.12
N GLN A 91 21.10 5.44 22.41
CA GLN A 91 22.27 4.57 22.55
C GLN A 91 22.46 3.97 23.96
N THR A 92 21.35 3.72 24.65
CA THR A 92 21.34 3.19 26.02
C THR A 92 20.94 1.72 26.08
N THR A 93 20.13 1.25 25.14
CA THR A 93 19.47 -0.05 25.23
C THR A 93 19.55 -0.81 23.91
N CYS A 94 19.97 -2.06 24.01
CA CYS A 94 20.01 -3.05 22.95
C CYS A 94 18.73 -3.89 22.97
N TYR A 95 18.04 -3.96 21.85
CA TYR A 95 16.84 -4.76 21.67
C TYR A 95 17.15 -5.97 20.80
N LEU A 96 16.94 -7.17 21.35
CA LEU A 96 16.95 -8.40 20.58
C LEU A 96 15.55 -8.61 20.02
N LEU A 97 15.43 -8.56 18.70
CA LEU A 97 14.16 -8.56 17.98
C LEU A 97 13.90 -9.91 17.33
N GLU A 98 12.64 -10.30 17.28
CA GLU A 98 12.18 -11.44 16.48
C GLU A 98 11.81 -11.00 15.06
N ASP A 99 11.40 -11.96 14.24
CA ASP A 99 10.89 -11.65 12.90
C ASP A 99 9.62 -10.80 13.00
N GLY A 100 9.53 -9.80 12.13
CA GLY A 100 8.49 -8.78 12.18
C GLY A 100 8.00 -8.35 10.80
N VAL A 101 7.27 -7.24 10.78
CA VAL A 101 6.67 -6.68 9.57
C VAL A 101 7.37 -5.38 9.18
N THR A 102 7.96 -5.34 7.99
CA THR A 102 8.48 -4.10 7.40
C THR A 102 7.40 -3.40 6.59
N VAL A 103 7.09 -2.17 6.97
CA VAL A 103 6.20 -1.25 6.26
C VAL A 103 7.07 -0.26 5.48
N SER A 104 7.01 -0.33 4.15
CA SER A 104 7.74 0.59 3.25
C SER A 104 6.83 1.64 2.61
N ALA A 105 5.50 1.50 2.75
CA ALA A 105 4.53 2.44 2.22
C ALA A 105 3.33 2.62 3.15
N VAL A 106 2.80 3.84 3.16
CA VAL A 106 1.77 4.33 4.08
C VAL A 106 0.74 5.13 3.30
N GLN A 107 -0.50 5.15 3.77
CA GLN A 107 -1.52 6.05 3.23
C GLN A 107 -1.29 7.49 3.68
N ARG A 108 -0.87 7.66 4.94
CA ARG A 108 -0.63 8.98 5.55
C ARG A 108 0.26 8.87 6.78
N VAL A 109 1.10 9.86 7.00
CA VAL A 109 1.84 10.07 8.25
C VAL A 109 1.59 11.50 8.69
N GLU A 110 1.11 11.70 9.90
CA GLU A 110 0.85 13.04 10.42
C GLU A 110 1.08 13.14 11.93
N PRO A 111 1.62 14.28 12.41
CA PRO A 111 1.65 14.58 13.83
C PRO A 111 0.23 14.95 14.29
N VAL A 112 -0.22 14.33 15.37
CA VAL A 112 -1.52 14.54 15.99
C VAL A 112 -1.30 15.05 17.41
N ARG A 113 -1.95 16.15 17.76
CA ARG A 113 -1.94 16.64 19.14
C ARG A 113 -2.92 15.84 20.00
N GLU A 114 -2.42 15.27 21.08
CA GLU A 114 -3.20 14.51 22.03
C GLU A 114 -3.90 15.44 23.05
N LYS A 115 -4.89 14.88 23.77
CA LYS A 115 -5.69 15.63 24.76
C LYS A 115 -4.87 16.14 25.95
N ASP A 116 -3.78 15.48 26.27
CA ASP A 116 -2.85 15.84 27.34
C ASP A 116 -1.84 16.91 26.92
N GLY A 117 -1.89 17.36 25.66
CA GLY A 117 -0.97 18.35 25.10
C GLY A 117 0.33 17.78 24.54
N THR A 118 0.56 16.46 24.66
CA THR A 118 1.64 15.77 23.94
C THR A 118 1.26 15.58 22.47
N TYR A 119 2.23 15.14 21.67
CA TYR A 119 2.02 14.79 20.28
C TYR A 119 2.23 13.30 20.07
N SER A 120 1.45 12.73 19.16
CA SER A 120 1.65 11.40 18.61
C SER A 120 1.92 11.50 17.11
N VAL A 121 2.63 10.53 16.55
CA VAL A 121 2.73 10.37 15.09
C VAL A 121 1.78 9.27 14.68
N ARG A 122 0.73 9.63 13.93
CA ARG A 122 -0.23 8.69 13.36
C ARG A 122 0.28 8.22 12.01
N ILE A 123 0.41 6.91 11.87
CA ILE A 123 0.84 6.23 10.66
C ILE A 123 -0.33 5.40 10.16
N ALA A 124 -1.00 5.87 9.11
CA ALA A 124 -2.00 5.09 8.38
C ALA A 124 -1.29 4.18 7.38
N VAL A 125 -1.39 2.88 7.59
CA VAL A 125 -0.64 1.85 6.85
C VAL A 125 -1.31 1.57 5.51
N ALA A 126 -0.52 1.31 4.47
CA ALA A 126 -1.05 0.88 3.18
C ALA A 126 -1.70 -0.51 3.27
N SER A 127 -2.76 -0.74 2.50
CA SER A 127 -3.54 -1.98 2.55
C SER A 127 -2.70 -3.25 2.39
N GLY A 128 -1.64 -3.21 1.56
CA GLY A 128 -0.72 -4.33 1.34
C GLY A 128 0.05 -4.82 2.57
N PHE A 129 0.15 -4.02 3.63
CA PHE A 129 0.83 -4.37 4.89
C PHE A 129 -0.13 -4.55 6.07
N LYS A 130 -1.38 -4.10 5.93
CA LYS A 130 -2.37 -4.05 7.01
C LYS A 130 -2.58 -5.42 7.66
N GLU A 131 -2.90 -6.44 6.88
CA GLU A 131 -3.25 -7.76 7.42
C GLU A 131 -2.13 -8.38 8.25
N ARG A 132 -0.88 -8.27 7.77
CA ARG A 132 0.30 -8.79 8.48
C ARG A 132 0.55 -8.05 9.79
N LEU A 133 0.33 -6.73 9.79
CA LEU A 133 0.54 -5.91 10.97
C LEU A 133 -0.57 -6.13 12.01
N VAL A 134 -1.83 -6.23 11.58
CA VAL A 134 -2.94 -6.60 12.47
C VAL A 134 -2.68 -7.96 13.09
N GLN A 135 -2.30 -8.96 12.29
CA GLN A 135 -1.96 -10.28 12.81
C GLN A 135 -0.84 -10.21 13.85
N LEU A 136 0.26 -9.50 13.56
CA LEU A 136 1.37 -9.31 14.50
C LEU A 136 0.90 -8.69 15.82
N ILE A 137 0.13 -7.61 15.77
CA ILE A 137 -0.32 -6.91 16.99
C ILE A 137 -1.33 -7.76 17.77
N ASP A 138 -2.25 -8.44 17.10
CA ASP A 138 -3.27 -9.28 17.73
C ASP A 138 -2.65 -10.51 18.43
N GLU A 139 -1.53 -11.03 17.91
CA GLU A 139 -0.76 -12.10 18.56
C GLU A 139 -0.03 -11.60 19.82
N LEU A 140 0.45 -10.34 19.83
CA LEU A 140 1.20 -9.76 20.95
C LEU A 140 0.31 -9.20 22.08
N ALA A 141 -0.91 -8.78 21.76
CA ALA A 141 -1.82 -8.14 22.72
C ALA A 141 -2.21 -9.01 23.92
N PRO A 142 -2.53 -10.32 23.79
CA PRO A 142 -2.92 -11.17 24.92
C PRO A 142 -1.81 -11.34 25.96
N GLU A 143 -0.56 -11.41 25.52
CA GLU A 143 0.61 -11.58 26.39
C GLU A 143 1.20 -10.25 26.86
N GLN A 144 0.62 -9.12 26.41
CA GLN A 144 1.14 -7.78 26.65
C GLN A 144 2.63 -7.67 26.32
N GLN A 145 3.01 -8.21 25.16
CA GLN A 145 4.40 -8.23 24.73
C GLN A 145 4.80 -6.87 24.13
N GLN A 146 6.09 -6.56 24.19
CA GLN A 146 6.63 -5.33 23.59
C GLN A 146 6.79 -5.49 22.08
N VAL A 147 6.46 -4.43 21.35
CA VAL A 147 6.74 -4.30 19.92
C VAL A 147 7.70 -3.14 19.69
N ALA A 148 8.86 -3.43 19.12
CA ALA A 148 9.82 -2.42 18.71
C ALA A 148 9.37 -1.77 17.39
N VAL A 149 9.38 -0.45 17.37
CA VAL A 149 9.24 0.36 16.16
C VAL A 149 10.63 0.77 15.73
N VAL A 150 11.12 0.18 14.64
CA VAL A 150 12.49 0.31 14.18
C VAL A 150 12.54 1.08 12.88
N LEU A 151 13.38 2.11 12.81
CA LEU A 151 13.78 2.70 11.54
C LEU A 151 14.76 1.76 10.85
N ALA A 152 14.38 1.25 9.69
CA ALA A 152 15.17 0.32 8.90
C ALA A 152 15.42 0.91 7.51
N PRO A 153 16.41 1.82 7.37
CA PRO A 153 16.81 2.36 6.07
C PRO A 153 17.15 1.24 5.08
N GLU A 154 16.84 1.46 3.80
CA GLU A 154 17.18 0.50 2.73
C GLU A 154 18.70 0.42 2.47
N ASP A 155 19.43 1.48 2.82
CA ASP A 155 20.88 1.54 2.70
C ASP A 155 21.55 0.66 3.79
N PRO A 156 22.25 -0.41 3.41
CA PRO A 156 22.89 -1.32 4.36
C PRO A 156 24.03 -0.67 5.16
N GLN A 157 24.51 0.52 4.77
CA GLN A 157 25.49 1.27 5.55
C GLN A 157 24.88 2.06 6.71
N GLN A 158 23.57 2.29 6.69
CA GLN A 158 22.88 2.99 7.77
C GLN A 158 22.42 1.98 8.83
N PRO A 159 22.76 2.19 10.11
CA PRO A 159 22.32 1.29 11.16
C PRO A 159 20.81 1.38 11.34
N LYS A 160 20.19 0.25 11.67
CA LYS A 160 18.82 0.24 12.16
C LYS A 160 18.77 0.88 13.54
N THR A 161 17.69 1.56 13.86
CA THR A 161 17.53 2.24 15.15
C THR A 161 16.13 2.01 15.71
N VAL A 162 16.04 1.59 16.97
CA VAL A 162 14.76 1.49 17.67
C VAL A 162 14.34 2.90 18.10
N LEU A 163 13.17 3.35 17.64
CA LEU A 163 12.59 4.62 18.09
C LEU A 163 11.95 4.44 19.45
N VAL A 164 11.10 3.42 19.56
CA VAL A 164 10.33 3.11 20.75
C VAL A 164 10.04 1.62 20.81
N ALA A 165 9.79 1.10 22.01
CA ALA A 165 9.37 -0.28 22.22
C ALA A 165 8.15 -0.34 23.18
N PRO A 166 6.98 0.17 22.77
CA PRO A 166 5.78 0.15 23.60
C PRO A 166 5.28 -1.27 23.86
N VAL A 167 4.57 -1.42 24.99
CA VAL A 167 3.82 -2.63 25.32
C VAL A 167 2.49 -2.60 24.56
N VAL A 168 2.20 -3.68 23.82
CA VAL A 168 0.91 -3.85 23.15
C VAL A 168 -0.13 -4.25 24.19
N THR A 169 -1.16 -3.43 24.37
CA THR A 169 -2.23 -3.71 25.37
C THR A 169 -3.57 -4.00 24.74
N GLN A 170 -3.71 -3.77 23.43
CA GLN A 170 -4.95 -3.88 22.68
C GLN A 170 -4.66 -4.40 21.27
N PRO A 171 -5.59 -5.17 20.69
CA PRO A 171 -5.53 -5.55 19.28
C PRO A 171 -5.59 -4.32 18.36
N MET A 172 -5.19 -4.49 17.11
CA MET A 172 -5.18 -3.40 16.15
C MET A 172 -6.54 -3.26 15.45
N ASP A 173 -7.38 -2.37 15.97
CA ASP A 173 -8.63 -2.00 15.31
C ASP A 173 -8.42 -0.87 14.29
N GLY A 174 -8.31 -1.24 13.00
CA GLY A 174 -8.30 -0.28 11.89
C GLY A 174 -7.07 -0.36 11.00
N ASP A 175 -6.67 0.76 10.43
CA ASP A 175 -5.57 0.88 9.47
C ASP A 175 -4.47 1.86 9.92
N SER A 176 -4.52 2.33 11.16
CA SER A 176 -3.55 3.30 11.68
C SER A 176 -2.97 2.90 13.03
N LEU A 177 -1.70 3.25 13.22
CA LEU A 177 -0.99 3.16 14.49
C LEU A 177 -0.60 4.56 14.94
N SER A 178 -0.59 4.80 16.24
CA SER A 178 -0.15 6.05 16.83
C SER A 178 1.03 5.79 17.77
N ILE A 179 2.13 6.48 17.53
CA ILE A 179 3.30 6.47 18.42
C ILE A 179 3.20 7.72 19.29
N ALA A 180 2.91 7.56 20.58
CA ALA A 180 2.68 8.66 21.51
C ALA A 180 3.96 9.08 22.25
N GLY A 181 3.92 10.25 22.90
CA GLY A 181 4.97 10.72 23.82
C GLY A 181 5.96 11.72 23.21
N PHE A 182 5.64 12.31 22.05
CA PHE A 182 6.51 13.30 21.41
C PHE A 182 6.17 14.73 21.82
N THR A 183 7.16 15.61 21.69
CA THR A 183 6.89 17.05 21.55
C THR A 183 6.41 17.35 20.13
N GLN A 184 5.82 18.53 19.91
CA GLN A 184 5.44 18.96 18.56
C GLN A 184 6.61 18.89 17.57
N GLN A 185 7.77 19.41 17.99
CA GLN A 185 8.96 19.47 17.16
C GLN A 185 9.47 18.07 16.81
N ASP A 186 9.47 17.15 17.77
CA ASP A 186 9.95 15.78 17.55
C ASP A 186 8.99 15.00 16.64
N ALA A 187 7.67 15.19 16.79
CA ALA A 187 6.67 14.55 15.93
C ALA A 187 6.77 15.04 14.47
N GLU A 188 6.98 16.34 14.27
CA GLU A 188 7.20 16.93 12.94
C GLU A 188 8.54 16.47 12.33
N ALA A 189 9.60 16.39 13.13
CA ALA A 189 10.91 15.90 12.70
C ALA A 189 10.84 14.41 12.30
N LEU A 190 10.14 13.58 13.08
CA LEU A 190 9.93 12.17 12.76
C LEU A 190 9.11 11.99 11.48
N THR A 191 8.02 12.75 11.33
CA THR A 191 7.20 12.73 10.11
C THR A 191 8.04 13.09 8.89
N THR A 192 8.86 14.14 8.99
CA THR A 192 9.78 14.56 7.92
C THR A 192 10.84 13.50 7.61
N ARG A 193 11.39 12.83 8.63
CA ARG A 193 12.36 11.74 8.46
C ARG A 193 11.75 10.55 7.73
N LEU A 194 10.52 10.17 8.10
CA LEU A 194 9.78 9.04 7.53
C LEU A 194 9.39 9.27 6.07
N LEU A 195 8.90 10.47 5.73
CA LEU A 195 8.50 10.82 4.37
C LEU A 195 9.68 11.28 3.49
N GLY A 196 10.82 11.57 4.11
CA GLY A 196 11.96 12.23 3.48
C GLY A 196 11.68 13.70 3.18
N THR A 197 12.72 14.46 2.85
CA THR A 197 12.54 15.76 2.21
C THR A 197 11.93 15.50 0.83
N THR A 198 10.61 15.62 0.67
CA THR A 198 9.99 15.61 -0.64
C THR A 198 10.67 16.69 -1.49
N PRO A 199 11.33 16.37 -2.62
CA PRO A 199 11.45 17.36 -3.66
C PRO A 199 10.01 17.66 -4.08
N THR A 200 9.53 18.84 -3.68
CA THR A 200 8.34 19.43 -4.28
C THR A 200 8.47 19.24 -5.78
N SER A 201 7.62 18.40 -6.37
CA SER A 201 7.45 18.34 -7.81
C SER A 201 6.90 19.70 -8.25
N SER A 202 7.81 20.65 -8.48
CA SER A 202 7.52 21.88 -9.19
C SER A 202 7.16 21.50 -10.62
N PRO A 203 5.94 21.82 -11.11
CA PRO A 203 5.67 21.71 -12.53
C PRO A 203 6.49 22.79 -13.24
N SER A 204 7.32 22.39 -14.22
CA SER A 204 7.80 23.26 -15.29
C SER A 204 6.86 23.15 -16.48
#